data_AF-A0A2K9C7I1-F1
#
_entry.id   AF-A0A2K9C7I1-F1
#
_cell.length_a   1.000
_cell.length_b   1.000
_cell.length_c   1.000
_cell.angle_alpha   90.00
_cell.angle_beta   90.00
_cell.angle_gamma   90.00
#
_symmetry.space_group_name_H-M   'P 1'
#
loop_
_entity.id
_entity.type
_entity.pdbx_description
1 polymer ?
#
loop_
_entity_poly.entity_id
_entity_poly.type
_entity_poly.pdbx_seq_one_letter_code
_entity_poly.pdbx_strand_id
1 'polypeptide(L)'
;MLRPLRLLRLLTVLYVLNRTSGMAVRGRITVYAAGAVGMLMYVGALAVYSVELGASESTITDFGTALWWAFVTVTTVGYGDFSPVTFQGKIIAVVLMFTGIALIGIVTATLASWIVDQVNLETDRREDAREKEVAKEAAQEAIAAVAAKARVPEGTKRAAAPGSAAAMPPSPEIELLREEVRELAAMVAGLRAELERR
;
A
#
# COMPACT_ATOMS: atom_id res chain seq x y z
N MET A 1 -6.16 32.36 26.62
CA MET A 1 -6.92 32.40 25.34
C MET A 1 -6.26 31.54 24.25
N LEU A 2 -6.11 30.21 24.44
CA LEU A 2 -5.48 29.33 23.42
C LEU A 2 -6.20 27.97 23.26
N ARG A 3 -7.53 27.96 23.32
CA ARG A 3 -8.36 26.80 22.92
C ARG A 3 -8.42 26.49 21.40
N PRO A 4 -8.17 27.43 20.45
CA PRO A 4 -8.28 27.14 19.01
C PRO A 4 -7.24 26.13 18.48
N LEU A 5 -6.08 26.01 19.14
CA LEU A 5 -4.99 25.13 18.71
C LEU A 5 -5.33 23.63 18.82
N ARG A 6 -6.25 23.24 19.71
CA ARG A 6 -6.71 21.84 19.81
C ARG A 6 -7.58 21.44 18.61
N LEU A 7 -8.40 22.36 18.09
CA LEU A 7 -9.19 22.14 16.87
C LEU A 7 -8.27 21.99 15.65
N LEU A 8 -7.18 22.76 15.61
CA LEU A 8 -6.21 22.67 14.53
C LEU A 8 -5.49 21.31 14.54
N ARG A 9 -5.18 20.78 15.72
CA ARG A 9 -4.63 19.42 15.87
C ARG A 9 -5.64 18.35 15.44
N LEU A 10 -6.92 18.53 15.75
CA LEU A 10 -8.01 17.64 15.32
C LEU A 10 -8.19 17.66 13.80
N LEU A 11 -8.10 18.84 13.18
CA LEU A 11 -8.14 19.02 11.72
C LEU A 11 -6.90 18.43 11.04
N THR A 12 -5.73 18.55 11.67
CA THR A 12 -4.49 17.94 11.16
C THR A 12 -4.59 16.41 11.19
N VAL A 13 -5.15 15.85 12.27
CA VAL A 13 -5.41 14.40 12.38
C VAL A 13 -6.41 13.94 11.33
N LEU A 14 -7.53 14.66 11.15
CA LEU A 14 -8.51 14.37 10.10
C LEU A 14 -7.95 14.51 8.69
N TYR A 15 -7.05 15.47 8.46
CA TYR A 15 -6.44 15.71 7.14
C TYR A 15 -5.35 14.69 6.79
N VAL A 16 -4.51 14.31 7.75
CA VAL A 16 -3.51 13.23 7.59
C VAL A 16 -4.19 11.89 7.35
N LEU A 17 -5.34 11.66 7.98
CA LEU A 17 -6.17 10.47 7.79
C LEU A 17 -6.82 10.41 6.40
N ASN A 18 -6.96 11.55 5.72
CA ASN A 18 -7.58 11.66 4.39
C ASN A 18 -6.59 11.57 3.21
N ARG A 19 -5.26 11.55 3.44
CA ARG A 19 -4.26 11.71 2.36
C ARG A 19 -3.54 10.42 1.92
N THR A 20 -3.91 9.25 2.44
CA THR A 20 -3.18 7.99 2.19
C THR A 20 -4.05 6.97 1.45
N SER A 21 -4.37 7.22 0.19
CA SER A 21 -5.40 6.51 -0.60
C SER A 21 -5.25 4.98 -0.81
N GLY A 22 -4.10 4.37 -0.50
CA GLY A 22 -3.94 2.89 -0.43
C GLY A 22 -4.02 2.32 0.99
N MET A 23 -3.58 3.10 2.00
CA MET A 23 -3.78 2.83 3.44
C MET A 23 -5.15 3.34 3.93
N ALA A 24 -5.96 3.92 3.04
CA ALA A 24 -7.20 4.61 3.34
C ALA A 24 -8.35 3.67 3.68
N VAL A 25 -8.38 2.44 3.15
CA VAL A 25 -9.45 1.47 3.49
C VAL A 25 -9.26 0.97 4.91
N ARG A 26 -8.05 0.55 5.28
CA ARG A 26 -7.71 0.12 6.65
C ARG A 26 -7.92 1.27 7.65
N GLY A 27 -7.44 2.47 7.33
CA GLY A 27 -7.66 3.66 8.16
C GLY A 27 -9.14 4.02 8.34
N ARG A 28 -9.95 3.93 7.28
CA ARG A 28 -11.42 4.14 7.36
C ARG A 28 -12.09 3.11 8.25
N ILE A 29 -11.74 1.84 8.12
CA ILE A 29 -12.29 0.76 8.98
C ILE A 29 -11.95 1.03 10.44
N THR A 30 -10.70 1.39 10.77
CA THR A 30 -10.31 1.72 12.14
C THR A 30 -11.07 2.93 12.68
N VAL A 31 -11.27 3.96 11.86
CA VAL A 31 -12.02 5.17 12.25
C VAL A 31 -13.50 4.88 12.46
N TYR A 32 -14.12 4.11 11.56
CA TYR A 32 -15.52 3.70 11.72
C TYR A 32 -15.69 2.78 12.92
N ALA A 33 -14.74 1.87 13.16
CA ALA A 33 -14.75 1.03 14.35
C ALA A 33 -14.63 1.84 15.64
N ALA A 34 -13.67 2.78 15.71
CA ALA A 34 -13.50 3.66 16.87
C ALA A 34 -14.74 4.55 17.09
N GLY A 35 -15.32 5.09 16.02
CA GLY A 35 -16.56 5.86 16.06
C GLY A 35 -17.76 5.01 16.53
N ALA A 36 -17.88 3.78 16.04
CA ALA A 36 -18.93 2.84 16.45
C ALA A 36 -18.80 2.45 17.92
N VAL A 37 -17.59 2.20 18.42
CA VAL A 37 -17.34 1.92 19.84
C VAL A 37 -17.69 3.13 20.70
N GLY A 38 -17.28 4.34 20.30
CA GLY A 38 -17.64 5.57 21.01
C GLY A 38 -19.15 5.81 21.04
N MET A 39 -19.84 5.55 19.92
CA MET A 39 -21.30 5.63 19.83
C MET A 39 -21.97 4.58 20.73
N LEU A 40 -21.48 3.33 20.73
CA LEU A 40 -21.99 2.26 21.59
C LEU A 40 -21.78 2.57 23.07
N MET A 41 -20.63 3.14 23.45
CA MET A 41 -20.38 3.62 24.81
C MET A 41 -21.37 4.70 25.23
N TYR A 42 -21.62 5.67 24.35
CA TYR A 42 -22.56 6.76 24.63
C TYR A 42 -23.99 6.23 24.79
N VAL A 43 -24.45 5.38 23.87
CA VAL A 43 -25.77 4.75 23.92
C VAL A 43 -25.88 3.82 25.13
N GLY A 44 -24.85 3.03 25.43
CA GLY A 44 -24.79 2.15 26.60
C GLY A 44 -24.86 2.91 27.92
N ALA A 45 -24.14 4.04 28.03
CA ALA A 45 -24.22 4.92 29.19
C ALA A 45 -25.61 5.54 29.36
N LEU A 46 -26.25 6.00 28.27
CA LEU A 46 -27.62 6.51 28.32
C LEU A 46 -28.63 5.42 28.69
N ALA A 47 -28.48 4.22 28.12
CA ALA A 47 -29.37 3.09 28.37
C ALA A 47 -29.24 2.57 29.80
N VAL A 48 -28.02 2.47 30.34
CA VAL A 48 -27.84 2.07 31.74
C VAL A 48 -28.37 3.14 32.67
N TYR A 49 -28.14 4.42 32.36
CA TYR A 49 -28.68 5.53 33.14
C TYR A 49 -30.22 5.50 33.17
N SER A 50 -30.88 5.27 32.04
CA SER A 50 -32.35 5.28 31.98
C SER A 50 -32.99 4.15 32.78
N VAL A 51 -32.39 2.97 32.83
CA VAL A 51 -32.92 1.83 33.59
C VAL A 51 -32.55 1.88 35.07
N GLU A 52 -31.41 2.49 35.41
CA GLU A 52 -30.90 2.55 36.79
C GLU A 52 -31.39 3.78 37.57
N LEU A 53 -31.87 4.85 36.91
CA LEU A 53 -32.33 6.09 37.55
C LEU A 53 -33.46 5.89 38.57
N GLY A 54 -34.26 4.83 38.41
CA GLY A 54 -35.41 4.51 39.27
C GLY A 54 -35.18 3.36 40.26
N ALA A 55 -33.98 2.77 40.30
CA ALA A 55 -33.71 1.61 41.16
C ALA A 55 -33.20 2.04 42.54
N SER A 56 -33.78 1.49 43.61
CA SER A 56 -33.51 1.89 45.00
C SER A 56 -32.09 1.58 45.50
N GLU A 57 -31.36 0.69 44.82
CA GLU A 57 -29.97 0.33 45.15
C GLU A 57 -28.97 0.76 44.05
N SER A 58 -29.40 1.60 43.09
CA SER A 58 -28.52 2.04 42.01
C SER A 58 -27.46 3.01 42.53
N THR A 59 -26.20 2.73 42.17
CA THR A 59 -25.09 3.67 42.35
C THR A 59 -24.95 4.64 41.18
N ILE A 60 -25.65 4.40 40.06
CA ILE A 60 -25.62 5.21 38.84
C ILE A 60 -26.79 6.21 38.89
N THR A 61 -26.54 7.39 39.46
CA THR A 61 -27.57 8.42 39.68
C THR A 61 -27.53 9.59 38.69
N ASP A 62 -26.43 9.77 37.98
CA ASP A 62 -26.26 10.82 36.99
C ASP A 62 -25.58 10.28 35.72
N PHE A 63 -25.77 11.00 34.60
CA PHE A 63 -25.21 10.59 33.32
C PHE A 63 -23.67 10.60 33.30
N GLY A 64 -23.02 11.48 34.06
CA GLY A 64 -21.56 11.55 34.15
C GLY A 64 -20.98 10.27 34.76
N THR A 65 -21.60 9.79 35.84
CA THR A 65 -21.29 8.51 36.49
C THR A 65 -21.55 7.32 35.58
N ALA A 66 -22.66 7.32 34.82
CA ALA A 66 -22.95 6.27 33.84
C ALA A 66 -21.90 6.22 32.71
N LEU A 67 -21.45 7.39 32.24
CA LEU A 67 -20.41 7.51 31.22
C LEU A 67 -19.05 7.05 31.77
N TRP A 68 -18.68 7.46 32.98
CA TRP A 68 -17.47 6.99 33.67
C TRP A 68 -17.46 5.46 33.79
N TRP A 69 -18.57 4.88 34.28
CA TRP A 69 -18.73 3.43 34.35
C TRP A 69 -18.56 2.75 32.99
N ALA A 70 -19.15 3.31 31.93
CA ALA A 70 -19.01 2.78 30.58
C ALA A 70 -17.54 2.76 30.11
N PHE A 71 -16.78 3.83 30.37
CA PHE A 71 -15.34 3.88 30.07
C PHE A 71 -14.56 2.82 30.84
N VAL A 72 -14.75 2.73 32.16
CA VAL A 72 -14.07 1.77 33.04
C VAL A 72 -14.39 0.32 32.65
N THR A 73 -15.62 0.05 32.22
CA THR A 73 -16.08 -1.27 31.78
C THR A 73 -15.49 -1.64 30.41
N VAL A 74 -15.57 -0.75 29.41
CA VAL A 74 -15.05 -1.01 28.06
C VAL A 74 -13.52 -1.13 28.06
N THR A 75 -12.84 -0.35 28.89
CA THR A 75 -11.38 -0.46 29.08
C THR A 75 -10.98 -1.66 29.95
N THR A 76 -11.94 -2.46 30.41
CA THR A 76 -11.72 -3.64 31.26
C THR A 76 -11.01 -3.37 32.59
N VAL A 77 -11.04 -2.11 33.06
CA VAL A 77 -10.44 -1.72 34.36
C VAL A 77 -11.32 -2.20 35.51
N GLY A 78 -12.63 -1.95 35.43
CA GLY A 78 -13.61 -2.48 36.37
C GLY A 78 -13.36 -2.12 37.84
N TYR A 79 -13.27 -0.84 38.19
CA TYR A 79 -13.06 -0.40 39.58
C TYR A 79 -14.13 -0.93 40.56
N GLY A 80 -15.36 -1.13 40.08
CA GLY A 80 -16.48 -1.62 40.91
C GLY A 80 -17.10 -0.55 41.81
N ASP A 81 -16.71 0.72 41.62
CA ASP A 81 -17.31 1.90 42.24
C ASP A 81 -18.76 2.12 41.81
N PHE A 82 -19.06 1.83 40.55
CA PHE A 82 -20.41 1.88 39.99
C PHE A 82 -20.72 0.58 39.26
N SER A 83 -21.96 0.08 39.39
CA SER A 83 -22.41 -1.08 38.62
C SER A 83 -23.93 -1.09 38.49
N PRO A 84 -24.48 -1.59 37.36
CA PRO A 84 -25.92 -1.73 37.21
C PRO A 84 -26.45 -2.85 38.11
N VAL A 85 -27.49 -2.54 38.89
CA VAL A 85 -28.13 -3.52 39.77
C VAL A 85 -29.32 -4.18 39.11
N THR A 86 -29.97 -3.51 38.15
CA THR A 86 -31.16 -4.02 37.45
C THR A 86 -30.80 -5.13 36.47
N PHE A 87 -31.76 -6.03 36.23
CA PHE A 87 -31.59 -7.11 35.25
C PHE A 87 -31.31 -6.55 33.83
N GLN A 88 -32.03 -5.49 33.44
CA GLN A 88 -31.83 -4.83 32.14
C GLN A 88 -30.45 -4.15 32.06
N GLY A 89 -30.03 -3.46 33.12
CA GLY A 89 -28.70 -2.85 33.21
C GLY A 89 -27.57 -3.88 33.10
N LYS A 90 -27.73 -5.08 33.69
CA LYS A 90 -26.77 -6.18 33.56
C LYS A 90 -26.66 -6.71 32.13
N ILE A 91 -27.77 -6.81 31.39
CA ILE A 91 -27.73 -7.19 29.97
C ILE A 91 -26.94 -6.15 29.16
N ILE A 92 -27.18 -4.86 29.40
CA ILE A 92 -26.45 -3.77 28.75
C ILE A 92 -24.95 -3.86 29.09
N ALA A 93 -24.61 -4.14 30.35
CA ALA A 93 -23.23 -4.33 30.78
C ALA A 93 -22.52 -5.46 30.03
N VAL A 94 -23.18 -6.60 29.84
CA VAL A 94 -22.61 -7.74 29.09
C VAL A 94 -22.27 -7.33 27.65
N VAL A 95 -23.17 -6.62 26.96
CA VAL A 95 -22.91 -6.12 25.60
C VAL A 95 -21.73 -5.14 25.58
N LEU A 96 -21.64 -4.27 26.59
CA LEU A 96 -20.53 -3.33 26.73
C LEU A 96 -19.18 -4.03 26.99
N MET A 97 -19.17 -5.11 27.77
CA MET A 97 -17.97 -5.92 28.02
C MET A 97 -17.45 -6.57 26.73
N PHE A 98 -18.33 -7.16 25.91
CA PHE A 98 -17.93 -7.70 24.60
C PHE A 98 -17.35 -6.62 23.68
N THR A 99 -17.87 -5.40 23.76
CA THR A 99 -17.34 -4.25 23.01
C THR A 99 -15.90 -3.93 23.43
N GLY A 100 -15.58 -4.00 24.73
CA GLY A 100 -14.21 -3.84 25.24
C GLY A 100 -13.24 -4.89 24.69
N ILE A 101 -13.65 -6.16 24.69
CA ILE A 101 -12.83 -7.25 24.13
C ILE A 101 -12.59 -7.03 22.63
N ALA A 102 -13.63 -6.68 21.88
CA ALA A 102 -13.52 -6.39 20.46
C ALA A 102 -12.55 -5.22 20.19
N LEU A 103 -12.61 -4.16 21.01
CA LEU A 103 -11.72 -3.00 20.89
C LEU A 103 -10.25 -3.40 21.05
N ILE A 104 -9.92 -4.18 22.07
CA ILE A 104 -8.55 -4.66 22.29
C ILE A 104 -8.06 -5.46 21.06
N GLY A 105 -8.91 -6.35 20.53
CA GLY A 105 -8.59 -7.13 19.33
C GLY A 105 -8.30 -6.26 18.11
N ILE A 106 -9.08 -5.20 17.89
CA ILE A 106 -8.87 -4.25 16.79
C ILE A 106 -7.54 -3.51 16.94
N VAL A 107 -7.20 -3.08 18.16
CA VAL A 107 -5.93 -2.40 18.43
C VAL A 107 -4.76 -3.34 18.15
N THR A 108 -4.81 -4.57 18.66
CA THR A 108 -3.77 -5.58 18.42
C THR A 108 -3.62 -5.90 16.93
N ALA A 109 -4.72 -6.09 16.20
CA ALA A 109 -4.70 -6.36 14.77
C ALA A 109 -4.11 -5.19 13.96
N THR A 110 -4.42 -3.96 14.36
CA THR A 110 -3.88 -2.74 13.73
C THR A 110 -2.37 -2.65 13.94
N LEU A 111 -1.89 -2.92 15.16
CA LEU A 111 -0.45 -2.94 15.45
C LEU A 111 0.28 -4.04 14.71
N ALA A 112 -0.28 -5.25 14.68
CA ALA A 112 0.29 -6.37 13.93
C ALA A 112 0.37 -6.05 12.43
N SER A 113 -0.69 -5.48 11.86
CA SER A 113 -0.71 -5.05 10.45
C SER A 113 0.35 -3.99 10.16
N TRP A 114 0.56 -3.04 11.07
CA TRP A 114 1.60 -2.02 10.93
C TRP A 114 3.01 -2.62 10.89
N ILE A 115 3.29 -3.61 11.75
CA ILE A 115 4.58 -4.31 11.76
C ILE A 115 4.78 -5.08 10.44
N VAL A 116 3.76 -5.80 9.98
CA VAL A 116 3.82 -6.57 8.73
C VAL A 116 4.03 -5.64 7.53
N ASP A 117 3.28 -4.54 7.45
CA ASP A 117 3.43 -3.55 6.38
C ASP A 117 4.86 -2.97 6.36
N GLN A 118 5.47 -2.73 7.53
CA GLN A 118 6.85 -2.25 7.64
C GLN A 118 7.89 -3.26 7.12
N VAL A 119 7.67 -4.55 7.37
CA VAL A 119 8.57 -5.62 6.88
C VAL A 119 8.44 -5.77 5.36
N ASN A 120 7.21 -5.75 4.84
CA ASN A 120 6.96 -5.86 3.40
C ASN A 120 7.62 -4.70 2.63
N LEU A 121 7.53 -3.47 3.15
CA LEU A 121 8.20 -2.31 2.53
C LEU A 121 9.72 -2.48 2.39
N GLU A 122 10.37 -3.22 3.28
CA GLU A 122 11.80 -3.49 3.18
C GLU A 122 12.10 -4.62 2.19
N THR A 123 11.25 -5.65 2.13
CA THR A 123 11.35 -6.72 1.13
C THR A 123 11.16 -6.19 -0.28
N ASP A 124 10.10 -5.40 -0.52
CA ASP A 124 9.79 -4.81 -1.82
C ASP A 124 10.96 -3.93 -2.33
N ARG A 125 11.56 -3.12 -1.45
CA ARG A 125 12.74 -2.31 -1.81
C ARG A 125 13.95 -3.14 -2.18
N ARG A 126 14.15 -4.29 -1.53
CA ARG A 126 15.26 -5.20 -1.83
C ARG A 126 15.03 -5.91 -3.17
N GLU A 127 13.80 -6.27 -3.47
CA GLU A 127 13.41 -6.85 -4.77
C GLU A 127 13.60 -5.82 -5.89
N ASP A 128 13.07 -4.61 -5.74
CA ASP A 128 13.26 -3.49 -6.69
C ASP A 128 14.73 -3.17 -6.95
N ALA A 129 15.58 -3.23 -5.90
CA ALA A 129 17.01 -2.98 -6.03
C ALA A 129 17.70 -4.09 -6.82
N ARG A 130 17.36 -5.36 -6.56
CA ARG A 130 17.89 -6.52 -7.29
C ARG A 130 17.46 -6.51 -8.76
N GLU A 131 16.19 -6.21 -9.05
CA GLU A 131 15.70 -6.10 -10.43
C GLU A 131 16.47 -5.03 -11.21
N LYS A 132 16.74 -3.87 -10.58
CA LYS A 132 17.54 -2.80 -11.19
C LYS A 132 19.00 -3.18 -11.40
N GLU A 133 19.59 -3.95 -10.48
CA GLU A 133 20.97 -4.46 -10.64
C GLU A 133 21.06 -5.44 -11.80
N VAL A 134 20.17 -6.44 -11.87
CA VAL A 134 20.13 -7.42 -12.96
C VAL A 134 19.88 -6.73 -14.32
N ALA A 135 18.97 -5.76 -14.37
CA ALA A 135 18.71 -5.01 -15.61
C ALA A 135 19.93 -4.18 -16.07
N LYS A 136 20.71 -3.63 -15.15
CA LYS A 136 21.95 -2.90 -15.47
C LYS A 136 23.03 -3.85 -15.99
N GLU A 137 23.20 -5.01 -15.36
CA GLU A 137 24.16 -6.03 -15.79
C GLU A 137 23.85 -6.51 -17.22
N ALA A 138 22.58 -6.85 -17.50
CA ALA A 138 22.14 -7.26 -18.83
C ALA A 138 22.34 -6.17 -19.89
N ALA A 139 22.09 -4.90 -19.54
CA ALA A 139 22.35 -3.78 -20.45
C ALA A 139 23.84 -3.60 -20.74
N GLN A 140 24.71 -3.75 -19.73
CA GLN A 140 26.17 -3.70 -19.92
C GLN A 140 26.68 -4.84 -20.78
N GLU A 141 26.16 -6.06 -20.59
CA GLU A 141 26.52 -7.22 -21.40
C GLU A 141 26.13 -7.03 -22.87
N ALA A 142 24.92 -6.53 -23.13
CA ALA A 142 24.47 -6.21 -24.48
C ALA A 142 25.35 -5.14 -25.15
N ILE A 143 25.73 -4.09 -24.42
CA ILE A 143 26.63 -3.04 -24.92
C ILE A 143 28.02 -3.63 -25.23
N ALA A 144 28.56 -4.48 -24.35
CA ALA A 144 29.85 -5.14 -24.57
C ALA A 144 29.82 -6.07 -25.79
N ALA A 145 28.74 -6.83 -25.98
CA ALA A 145 28.56 -7.72 -27.13
C ALA A 145 28.48 -6.95 -28.46
N VAL A 146 27.80 -5.79 -28.46
CA VAL A 146 27.73 -4.90 -29.64
C VAL A 146 29.09 -4.29 -29.94
N ALA A 147 29.81 -3.81 -28.92
CA ALA A 147 31.16 -3.27 -29.09
C ALA A 147 32.16 -4.32 -29.61
N ALA A 148 32.03 -5.58 -29.15
CA ALA A 148 32.85 -6.68 -29.63
C ALA A 148 32.57 -7.02 -31.11
N LYS A 149 31.30 -7.05 -31.53
CA LYS A 149 30.93 -7.26 -32.94
C LYS A 149 31.32 -6.09 -33.85
N ALA A 150 31.32 -4.86 -33.35
CA ALA A 150 31.74 -3.69 -34.11
C ALA A 150 33.26 -3.64 -34.35
N ARG A 151 34.05 -4.41 -33.58
CA ARG A 151 35.50 -4.54 -33.78
C ARG A 151 35.80 -5.59 -34.86
N VAL A 152 35.48 -5.27 -36.10
CA VAL A 152 36.00 -5.99 -37.29
C VAL A 152 37.53 -5.75 -37.35
N PRO A 153 38.38 -6.76 -37.66
CA PRO A 153 39.82 -6.61 -37.62
C PRO A 153 40.28 -5.64 -38.70
N GLU A 154 40.87 -4.51 -38.30
CA GLU A 154 41.53 -3.56 -39.19
C GLU A 154 42.90 -4.11 -39.64
N GLY A 155 42.87 -5.24 -40.35
CA GLY A 155 44.01 -6.15 -40.47
C GLY A 155 44.30 -6.69 -41.86
N THR A 156 43.88 -6.05 -42.96
CA THR A 156 44.36 -6.44 -44.30
C THR A 156 44.43 -5.24 -45.27
N LYS A 157 45.27 -4.24 -44.96
CA LYS A 157 45.85 -3.37 -45.99
C LYS A 157 47.35 -3.62 -46.07
N ARG A 158 47.74 -4.67 -46.78
CA ARG A 158 49.12 -4.81 -47.24
C ARG A 158 49.15 -5.26 -48.71
N ALA A 159 49.71 -4.37 -49.52
CA ALA A 159 50.29 -4.56 -50.85
C ALA A 159 49.35 -4.85 -52.04
N ALA A 160 49.16 -3.85 -52.92
CA ALA A 160 49.59 -3.91 -54.34
C ALA A 160 49.35 -2.56 -55.05
N ALA A 161 50.24 -2.27 -56.01
CA ALA A 161 50.50 -1.00 -56.68
C ALA A 161 49.44 -0.57 -57.74
N PRO A 162 49.55 0.62 -58.36
CA PRO A 162 48.51 1.19 -59.22
C PRO A 162 48.61 0.68 -60.66
N GLY A 163 47.49 0.21 -61.22
CA GLY A 163 47.40 -0.16 -62.63
C GLY A 163 46.05 -0.76 -63.02
N SER A 164 45.32 -0.03 -63.87
CA SER A 164 44.40 -0.48 -64.94
C SER A 164 43.59 -1.77 -64.73
N ALA A 165 42.26 -1.66 -64.60
CA ALA A 165 41.30 -2.50 -65.33
C ALA A 165 39.84 -2.09 -65.05
N ALA A 166 39.13 -1.78 -66.14
CA ALA A 166 37.70 -1.92 -66.44
C ALA A 166 36.71 -2.32 -65.32
N ALA A 167 35.60 -1.57 -65.26
CA ALA A 167 34.38 -1.92 -64.53
C ALA A 167 33.83 -3.29 -64.97
N MET A 168 33.90 -4.27 -64.07
CA MET A 168 33.20 -5.55 -64.18
C MET A 168 31.80 -5.38 -63.57
N PRO A 169 30.70 -5.82 -64.21
CA PRO A 169 29.39 -5.80 -63.56
C PRO A 169 29.40 -6.71 -62.31
N PRO A 170 28.74 -6.31 -61.21
CA PRO A 170 28.68 -7.10 -59.99
C PRO A 170 28.09 -8.49 -60.27
N SER A 171 28.59 -9.52 -59.59
CA SER A 171 28.14 -10.90 -59.78
C SER A 171 26.64 -11.05 -59.41
N PRO A 172 25.87 -11.87 -60.16
CA PRO A 172 24.42 -12.05 -59.94
C PRO A 172 24.06 -12.47 -58.51
N GLU A 173 24.98 -13.18 -57.84
CA GLU A 173 24.83 -13.66 -56.46
C GLU A 173 24.80 -12.52 -55.43
N ILE A 174 25.51 -11.41 -55.70
CA ILE A 174 25.51 -10.22 -54.83
C ILE A 174 24.22 -9.41 -55.00
N GLU A 175 23.60 -9.43 -56.18
CA GLU A 175 22.30 -8.79 -56.38
C GLU A 175 21.18 -9.58 -55.70
N LEU A 176 21.23 -10.91 -55.77
CA LEU A 176 20.27 -11.79 -55.09
C LEU A 176 20.30 -11.58 -53.57
N LEU A 177 21.50 -11.54 -52.97
CA LEU A 177 21.66 -11.28 -51.54
C LEU A 177 21.20 -9.86 -51.15
N ARG A 178 21.35 -8.85 -52.02
CA ARG A 178 20.84 -7.50 -51.75
C ARG A 178 19.32 -7.44 -51.76
N GLU A 179 18.67 -8.19 -52.65
CA GLU A 179 17.21 -8.28 -52.70
C GLU A 179 16.66 -9.06 -51.49
N GLU A 180 17.27 -10.19 -51.10
CA GLU A 180 16.87 -10.91 -49.87
C GLU A 180 17.00 -10.03 -48.61
N VAL A 181 18.09 -9.26 -48.49
CA VAL A 181 18.28 -8.35 -47.35
C VAL A 181 17.24 -7.22 -47.37
N ARG A 182 16.85 -6.73 -48.55
CA ARG A 182 15.78 -5.72 -48.68
C ARG A 182 14.41 -6.28 -48.28
N GLU A 183 14.08 -7.49 -48.72
CA GLU A 183 12.81 -8.14 -48.34
C GLU A 183 12.72 -8.39 -46.83
N LEU A 184 13.79 -8.92 -46.23
CA LEU A 184 13.85 -9.14 -44.78
C LEU A 184 13.71 -7.82 -44.00
N ALA A 185 14.37 -6.75 -44.45
CA ALA A 185 14.25 -5.43 -43.83
C ALA A 185 12.83 -4.86 -43.92
N ALA A 186 12.15 -5.04 -45.06
CA ALA A 186 10.76 -4.61 -45.25
C ALA A 186 9.78 -5.41 -44.38
N MET A 187 9.99 -6.73 -44.26
CA MET A 187 9.16 -7.60 -43.41
C MET A 187 9.27 -7.24 -41.93
N VAL A 188 10.49 -6.97 -41.44
CA VAL A 188 10.73 -6.54 -40.04
C VAL A 188 10.10 -5.18 -39.76
N ALA A 189 10.20 -4.23 -40.71
CA ALA A 189 9.56 -2.92 -40.58
C ALA A 189 8.03 -3.02 -40.50
N GLY A 190 7.42 -3.90 -41.30
CA GLY A 190 5.97 -4.16 -41.26
C GLY A 190 5.51 -4.76 -39.94
N LEU A 191 6.22 -5.77 -39.42
CA LEU A 191 5.89 -6.42 -38.16
C LEU A 191 5.96 -5.45 -36.96
N ARG A 192 6.94 -4.54 -36.99
CA ARG A 192 7.09 -3.49 -35.97
C ARG A 192 5.93 -2.50 -35.99
N ALA A 193 5.45 -2.10 -37.17
CA ALA A 193 4.31 -1.20 -37.31
C ALA A 193 2.96 -1.85 -36.92
N GLU A 194 2.85 -3.18 -37.00
CA GLU A 194 1.67 -3.94 -36.56
C GLU A 194 1.62 -4.05 -35.02
N LEU A 195 2.77 -4.21 -34.36
CA LEU A 195 2.89 -4.25 -32.90
C LEU A 195 2.61 -2.89 -32.24
N GLU A 196 2.98 -1.77 -32.87
CA GLU A 196 2.70 -0.43 -32.35
C GLU A 196 1.22 0.00 -32.48
N ARG A 197 0.39 -0.76 -33.21
CA ARG A 197 -1.05 -0.51 -33.40
C ARG A 197 -1.97 -1.33 -32.48
N ARG A 198 -1.43 -2.24 -31.67
CA ARG A 198 -2.16 -3.01 -30.65
C ARG A 198 -1.90 -2.47 -29.25
#